data_AF-A0A946NHV9-F1
#
_entry.id   AF-A0A946NHV9-F1
#
_cell.length_a   1.000
_cell.length_b   1.000
_cell.length_c   1.000
_cell.angle_alpha   90.00
_cell.angle_beta   90.00
_cell.angle_gamma   90.00
#
_symmetry.space_group_name_H-M   'P 1'
#
loop_
_entity.id
_entity.type
_entity.pdbx_description
1 polymer ?
#
loop_
_entity_poly.entity_id
_entity_poly.type
_entity_poly.pdbx_seq_one_letter_code
_entity_poly.pdbx_strand_id
1 'polypeptide(L)'
;MRKLLLFSLLNLYLFANLFGQERSFQIYNEDGKKVSYQIMSKSAVKADVVFFGENHNDPISHWLQLELTKNLFEKHAENLMLGAEMLESDDQIKLDE
;
A
#
# COMPACT_ATOMS: atom_id res chain seq x y z
N MET A 1 12.90 14.09 42.54
CA MET A 1 11.78 13.12 42.43
C MET A 1 10.57 13.68 41.68
N ARG A 2 9.98 14.82 42.08
CA ARG A 2 8.80 15.41 41.40
C ARG A 2 8.99 15.71 39.89
N LYS A 3 10.16 16.22 39.50
CA LYS A 3 10.50 16.49 38.08
C LYS A 3 10.64 15.20 37.24
N LEU A 4 11.16 14.13 37.83
CA LEU A 4 11.27 12.81 37.18
C LEU A 4 9.88 12.18 36.97
N LEU A 5 8.99 12.31 37.96
CA LEU A 5 7.59 11.89 37.86
C LEU A 5 6.85 12.65 36.74
N LEU A 6 7.02 13.97 36.67
CA LEU A 6 6.43 14.79 35.60
C LEU A 6 6.97 14.41 34.21
N PHE A 7 8.27 14.13 34.10
CA PHE A 7 8.88 13.69 32.86
C PHE A 7 8.39 12.30 32.43
N SER A 8 8.21 11.38 33.38
CA SER A 8 7.65 10.05 33.13
C SER A 8 6.18 10.13 32.67
N LEU A 9 5.37 11.00 33.29
CA LEU A 9 3.97 11.20 32.92
C LEU A 9 3.82 11.83 31.53
N LEU A 10 4.71 12.78 31.19
CA LEU A 10 4.72 13.40 29.86
C LEU A 10 5.06 12.38 28.76
N ASN A 11 6.06 11.52 29.00
CA ASN A 11 6.38 10.45 28.06
C ASN A 11 5.20 9.50 27.88
N LEU A 12 4.57 9.06 28.97
CA LEU A 12 3.41 8.17 28.91
C LEU A 12 2.25 8.76 28.09
N TYR A 13 1.99 10.06 28.24
CA TYR A 13 0.98 10.77 27.46
C TYR A 13 1.30 10.84 25.96
N LEU A 14 2.57 11.04 25.60
CA LEU A 14 3.02 11.04 24.20
C LEU A 14 2.92 9.65 23.56
N PHE A 15 3.27 8.58 24.29
CA PHE A 15 3.18 7.20 23.77
C PHE A 15 1.72 6.70 23.62
N ALA A 16 0.78 7.21 24.42
CA ALA A 16 -0.62 6.80 24.36
C ALA A 16 -1.30 7.16 23.02
N ASN A 17 -0.82 8.18 22.30
CA ASN A 17 -1.39 8.65 21.04
C ASN A 17 -0.88 7.89 19.79
N LEU A 18 0.06 6.94 19.94
CA LEU A 18 0.65 6.23 18.80
C LEU A 18 -0.25 5.13 18.20
N PHE A 19 -1.29 4.70 18.92
CA PHE A 19 -2.07 3.50 18.54
C PHE A 19 -3.45 3.79 17.92
N GLY A 20 -3.73 5.04 17.52
CA GLY A 20 -5.05 5.47 17.05
C GLY A 20 -5.33 5.36 15.54
N GLN A 21 -4.38 4.89 14.73
CA GLN A 21 -4.59 4.80 13.27
C GLN A 21 -5.28 3.50 12.90
N GLU A 22 -6.62 3.51 12.91
CA GLU A 22 -7.39 2.48 12.20
C GLU A 22 -7.15 2.61 10.69
N ARG A 23 -6.89 1.48 10.03
CA ARG A 23 -6.81 1.45 8.57
C ARG A 23 -8.22 1.43 8.00
N SER A 24 -8.47 2.25 6.99
CA SER A 24 -9.75 2.30 6.26
C SER A 24 -9.98 1.09 5.33
N PHE A 25 -9.10 0.08 5.37
CA PHE A 25 -9.17 -1.10 4.52
C PHE A 25 -8.72 -2.36 5.27
N GLN A 26 -9.18 -3.50 4.78
CA GLN A 26 -8.77 -4.82 5.23
C GLN A 26 -8.53 -5.72 4.02
N ILE A 27 -7.39 -6.40 4.00
CA ILE A 27 -7.04 -7.35 2.93
C ILE A 27 -7.31 -8.76 3.43
N TYR A 28 -7.86 -9.59 2.54
CA TYR A 28 -8.13 -11.00 2.78
C TYR A 28 -7.44 -11.84 1.70
N ASN A 29 -7.02 -13.06 2.06
CA ASN A 29 -6.55 -14.05 1.10
C ASN A 29 -7.70 -14.89 0.53
N GLU A 30 -7.38 -15.86 -0.31
CA GLU A 30 -8.32 -16.78 -0.96
C GLU A 30 -9.15 -17.63 0.02
N ASP A 31 -8.64 -17.87 1.24
CA ASP A 31 -9.36 -18.56 2.31
C ASP A 31 -10.29 -17.62 3.10
N GLY A 32 -10.33 -16.32 2.76
CA GLY A 32 -11.05 -15.31 3.54
C GLY A 32 -10.35 -14.93 4.85
N LYS A 33 -9.07 -15.26 5.04
CA LYS A 33 -8.29 -14.89 6.22
C LYS A 33 -7.70 -13.49 6.05
N LYS A 34 -7.75 -12.70 7.12
CA LYS A 34 -7.11 -11.37 7.17
C LYS A 34 -5.61 -11.49 6.97
N VAL A 35 -5.07 -10.71 6.04
CA VAL A 35 -3.63 -10.62 5.81
C VAL A 35 -3.17 -9.17 5.83
N SER A 36 -1.90 -8.95 6.17
CA SER A 36 -1.31 -7.62 6.08
C SER A 36 -0.97 -7.27 4.63
N TYR A 37 -0.93 -5.98 4.34
CA TYR A 37 -0.43 -5.46 3.07
C TYR A 37 0.97 -5.99 2.73
N GLN A 38 1.86 -6.09 3.73
CA GLN A 38 3.21 -6.62 3.56
C GLN A 38 3.23 -8.08 3.10
N ILE A 39 2.30 -8.90 3.56
CA ILE A 39 2.18 -10.30 3.12
C ILE A 39 1.72 -10.36 1.67
N MET A 40 0.65 -9.61 1.33
CA MET A 40 0.12 -9.54 -0.03
C MET A 40 1.18 -9.03 -1.02
N SER A 41 1.85 -7.91 -0.70
CA SER A 41 2.89 -7.31 -1.55
C SER A 41 4.06 -8.27 -1.80
N LYS A 42 4.52 -9.01 -0.77
CA LYS A 42 5.58 -10.03 -0.94
C LYS A 42 5.20 -11.15 -1.91
N SER A 43 3.91 -11.49 -2.00
CA SER A 43 3.43 -12.46 -2.98
C SER A 43 3.38 -11.83 -4.38
N ALA A 44 2.86 -10.61 -4.51
CA ALA A 44 2.77 -9.88 -5.77
C ALA A 44 4.16 -9.67 -6.42
N VAL A 45 5.17 -9.34 -5.61
CA VAL A 45 6.56 -9.16 -6.06
C VAL A 45 7.16 -10.40 -6.77
N LYS A 46 6.67 -11.60 -6.45
CA LYS A 46 7.16 -12.87 -7.03
C LYS A 46 6.40 -13.31 -8.26
N ALA A 47 5.28 -12.67 -8.59
CA ALA A 47 4.46 -13.05 -9.72
C ALA A 47 5.02 -12.43 -11.00
N ASP A 48 4.92 -13.17 -12.11
CA ASP A 48 5.27 -12.64 -13.44
C ASP A 48 4.24 -11.60 -13.92
N VAL A 49 2.97 -11.78 -13.54
CA VAL A 49 1.85 -10.88 -13.86
C VAL A 49 0.98 -10.70 -12.63
N VAL A 50 0.61 -9.44 -12.33
CA VAL A 50 -0.31 -9.09 -11.25
C VAL A 50 -1.50 -8.34 -11.84
N PHE A 51 -2.71 -8.86 -11.65
CA PHE A 51 -3.94 -8.15 -11.95
C PHE A 51 -4.40 -7.40 -10.70
N PHE A 52 -4.53 -6.08 -10.81
CA PHE A 52 -5.05 -5.23 -9.73
C PHE A 52 -6.41 -4.69 -10.16
N GLY A 53 -7.47 -5.10 -9.47
CA GLY A 53 -8.82 -4.60 -9.71
C GLY A 53 -9.11 -3.38 -8.83
N GLU A 54 -9.73 -2.36 -9.41
CA GLU A 54 -10.15 -1.15 -8.71
C GLU A 54 -11.65 -0.88 -8.88
N ASN A 55 -12.20 -0.10 -7.94
CA ASN A 55 -13.43 0.65 -8.19
C ASN A 55 -13.02 2.09 -8.53
N HIS A 56 -13.32 2.55 -9.74
CA HIS A 56 -12.78 3.82 -10.28
C HIS A 56 -13.04 5.06 -9.39
N ASN A 57 -14.06 5.03 -8.54
CA ASN A 57 -14.41 6.13 -7.65
C ASN A 57 -14.08 5.86 -6.17
N ASP A 58 -13.23 4.87 -5.87
CA ASP A 58 -12.76 4.56 -4.53
C ASP A 58 -11.31 5.03 -4.29
N PRO A 59 -11.08 6.08 -3.49
CA PRO A 59 -9.73 6.58 -3.22
C PRO A 59 -8.83 5.57 -2.51
N ILE A 60 -9.41 4.61 -1.77
CA ILE A 60 -8.62 3.59 -1.07
C ILE A 60 -8.05 2.58 -2.05
N SER A 61 -8.83 2.16 -3.04
CA SER A 61 -8.36 1.31 -4.15
C SER A 61 -7.21 1.97 -4.90
N HIS A 62 -7.37 3.24 -5.30
CA HIS A 62 -6.33 4.03 -5.98
C HIS A 62 -5.06 4.18 -5.15
N TRP A 63 -5.20 4.43 -3.84
CA TRP A 63 -4.06 4.53 -2.94
C TRP A 63 -3.31 3.19 -2.81
N LEU A 64 -4.03 2.07 -2.66
CA LEU A 64 -3.43 0.74 -2.62
C LEU A 64 -2.72 0.36 -3.92
N GLN A 65 -3.27 0.75 -5.07
CA GLN A 65 -2.64 0.57 -6.37
C GLN A 65 -1.29 1.31 -6.43
N LEU A 66 -1.28 2.59 -6.05
CA LEU A 66 -0.07 3.40 -6.01
C LEU A 66 0.99 2.79 -5.09
N GLU A 67 0.60 2.38 -3.87
CA GLU A 67 1.53 1.80 -2.90
C GLU A 67 2.09 0.45 -3.40
N LEU A 68 1.27 -0.37 -4.06
CA LEU A 68 1.73 -1.65 -4.62
C LEU A 68 2.70 -1.41 -5.77
N THR A 69 2.37 -0.49 -6.69
CA THR A 69 3.25 -0.12 -7.80
C THR A 69 4.61 0.36 -7.32
N LYS A 70 4.68 1.20 -6.28
CA LYS A 70 5.96 1.62 -5.68
C LYS A 70 6.77 0.43 -5.17
N ASN A 71 6.14 -0.49 -4.44
CA ASN A 71 6.81 -1.67 -3.91
C ASN A 71 7.30 -2.62 -5.01
N LEU A 72 6.53 -2.79 -6.09
CA LEU A 72 6.95 -3.57 -7.25
C LEU A 72 8.14 -2.90 -7.94
N PHE A 73 8.12 -1.57 -8.07
CA PHE A 73 9.20 -0.79 -8.68
C PHE A 73 10.49 -0.87 -7.85
N GLU A 74 10.41 -0.84 -6.51
CA GLU A 74 11.59 -1.04 -5.65
C GLU A 74 12.31 -2.37 -5.92
N LYS A 75 11.57 -3.41 -6.36
CA LYS A 75 12.16 -4.72 -6.67
C LYS A 75 12.59 -4.87 -8.12
N HIS A 76 11.76 -4.42 -9.07
CA HIS A 76 11.91 -4.72 -10.50
C HIS A 76 12.48 -3.54 -11.29
N ALA A 77 12.45 -2.33 -10.73
CA ALA A 77 12.91 -1.08 -11.33
C ALA A 77 12.36 -0.89 -12.75
N GLU A 78 13.23 -0.58 -13.71
CA GLU A 78 12.88 -0.36 -15.12
C GLU A 78 12.29 -1.60 -15.82
N ASN A 79 12.38 -2.79 -15.21
CA ASN A 79 11.74 -4.00 -15.74
C ASN A 79 10.26 -4.11 -15.35
N LEU A 80 9.73 -3.21 -14.51
CA LEU A 80 8.31 -3.18 -14.19
C LEU A 80 7.52 -2.55 -15.34
N MET A 81 6.60 -3.30 -15.93
CA MET A 81 5.65 -2.81 -16.91
C MET A 81 4.27 -2.64 -16.26
N LEU A 82 3.57 -1.54 -16.59
CA LEU A 82 2.22 -1.27 -16.11
C LEU A 82 1.26 -1.24 -17.31
N GLY A 83 0.18 -2.01 -17.21
CA GLY A 83 -0.98 -1.87 -18.08
C GLY A 83 -2.10 -1.15 -17.34
N ALA A 84 -2.90 -0.34 -18.06
CA ALA A 84 -4.05 0.35 -17.51
C ALA A 84 -5.27 0.12 -18.42
N GLU A 85 -6.42 -0.22 -17.83
CA GLU A 85 -7.69 -0.44 -18.54
C GLU A 85 -8.13 0.81 -19.32
N MET A 86 -7.78 2.00 -18.80
CA MET A 86 -8.21 3.29 -19.31
C MET A 86 -7.50 3.72 -20.60
N LEU A 87 -6.50 2.95 -21.04
CA LEU A 87 -5.67 3.24 -22.20
C LEU A 87 -5.83 2.14 -23.24
N GLU A 88 -5.99 2.51 -24.50
CA GLU A 88 -5.97 1.55 -25.60
C GLU A 88 -4.52 1.21 -25.98
N SER A 89 -4.28 0.04 -26.58
CA SER A 89 -2.92 -0.41 -26.91
C SER A 89 -2.20 0.49 -27.93
N ASP A 90 -2.95 1.23 -28.74
CA ASP A 90 -2.43 2.18 -29.72
C ASP A 90 -2.03 3.53 -29.10
N ASP A 91 -2.43 3.82 -27.86
CA ASP A 91 -2.01 5.01 -27.13
C ASP A 91 -0.53 4.94 -26.67
N GLN A 92 0.14 3.79 -26.79
CA GLN A 92 1.53 3.61 -26.34
C GLN A 92 2.48 4.67 -26.91
N ILE A 93 2.34 5.04 -28.19
CA ILE A 93 3.19 6.07 -28.81
C ILE A 93 3.06 7.40 -28.08
N LYS A 94 1.85 7.80 -27.68
CA LYS A 94 1.61 9.06 -26.97
C LYS A 94 2.11 9.03 -25.53
N LEU A 95 2.24 7.84 -24.93
CA LEU A 95 2.76 7.67 -23.57
C LEU A 95 4.30 7.66 -23.53
N ASP A 96 4.94 7.24 -24.62
CA ASP A 96 6.40 7.17 -24.75
C ASP A 96 7.04 8.53 -25.11
N GLU A 97 6.26 9.46 -25.69
CA GLU A 97 6.66 10.83 -26.07
C GLU A 97 6.72 11.81 -24.87
#